data_AF-A0A534S5C3-F1
#
_entry.id   AF-A0A534S5C3-F1
#
_cell.length_a   1.000
_cell.length_b   1.000
_cell.length_c   1.000
_cell.angle_alpha   90.00
_cell.angle_beta   90.00
_cell.angle_gamma   90.00
#
_symmetry.space_group_name_H-M   'P 1'
#
loop_
_entity.id
_entity.type
_entity.pdbx_description
1 polymer ?
#
loop_
_entity_poly.entity_id
_entity_poly.type
_entity_poly.pdbx_seq_one_letter_code
_entity_poly.pdbx_strand_id
1 'polypeptide(L)'
;MTPFFLEFAAGEREYPCTPWGNVTRTPFGWKGPCYLIGAKYFKTWEEFWQGVDWEYWEKREDPRCQNCLMHSGFEASVMRKLPESPKDMWVMAKWMFS
;
A
#
# COMPACT_ATOMS: atom_id res chain seq x y z
N MET A 1 12.36 1.93 -12.23
CA MET A 1 10.89 1.95 -12.11
C MET A 1 10.37 0.67 -12.74
N THR A 2 9.54 -0.11 -12.04
CA THR A 2 9.04 -1.39 -12.59
C THR A 2 7.96 -1.13 -13.63
N PRO A 3 7.74 -2.03 -14.60
CA PRO A 3 6.66 -1.89 -15.60
C PRO A 3 5.30 -1.74 -14.93
N PHE A 4 5.06 -2.47 -13.83
CA PHE A 4 3.82 -2.37 -13.07
C PHE A 4 3.62 -1.05 -12.34
N PHE A 5 4.70 -0.37 -11.93
CA PHE A 5 4.56 0.99 -11.41
C PHE A 5 4.06 1.93 -12.52
N LEU A 6 4.59 1.79 -13.74
CA LEU A 6 4.20 2.63 -14.86
C LEU A 6 2.74 2.37 -15.28
N GLU A 7 2.34 1.10 -15.41
CA GLU A 7 0.94 0.71 -15.68
C GLU A 7 -0.01 1.25 -14.60
N PHE A 8 0.38 1.14 -13.32
CA PHE A 8 -0.38 1.69 -12.20
C PHE A 8 -0.50 3.22 -12.26
N ALA A 9 0.61 3.92 -12.51
CA ALA A 9 0.64 5.38 -12.61
C ALA A 9 -0.16 5.89 -13.82
N ALA A 10 -0.21 5.11 -14.91
CA ALA A 10 -1.04 5.39 -16.08
C ALA A 10 -2.53 5.08 -15.88
N GLY A 11 -2.91 4.44 -14.75
CA GLY A 11 -4.28 4.01 -14.48
C GLY A 11 -4.71 2.78 -15.28
N GLU A 12 -3.77 2.08 -15.92
CA GLU A 12 -4.04 0.86 -16.69
C GLU A 12 -4.19 -0.37 -15.78
N ARG A 13 -3.73 -0.26 -14.53
CA ARG A 13 -3.77 -1.34 -13.55
C ARG A 13 -4.09 -0.81 -12.16
N GLU A 14 -5.02 -1.47 -11.48
CA GLU A 14 -5.34 -1.21 -10.09
C GLU A 14 -4.89 -2.36 -9.18
N TYR A 15 -4.45 -2.00 -7.97
CA TYR A 15 -4.08 -2.94 -6.92
C TYR A 15 -4.90 -2.64 -5.66
N PRO A 16 -5.20 -3.63 -4.79
CA PRO A 16 -5.76 -3.36 -3.46
C PRO A 16 -4.79 -2.55 -2.59
N CYS A 17 -5.30 -1.72 -1.67
CA CYS A 17 -4.42 -0.90 -0.82
C CYS A 17 -3.72 -1.79 0.20
N THR A 18 -2.46 -1.46 0.49
CA THR A 18 -1.69 -2.11 1.54
C THR A 18 -1.25 -1.05 2.55
N PRO A 19 -2.20 -0.41 3.28
CA PRO A 19 -1.96 0.83 4.03
C PRO A 19 -0.85 0.70 5.09
N TRP A 20 -0.66 -0.51 5.62
CA TRP A 20 0.38 -0.91 6.56
C TRP A 20 1.74 -1.20 5.91
N GLY A 21 1.87 -1.18 4.58
CA GLY A 21 3.11 -1.47 3.86
C GLY A 21 4.20 -0.41 4.08
N ASN A 22 3.82 0.80 4.52
CA ASN A 22 4.76 1.83 4.95
C ASN A 22 4.25 2.47 6.24
N VAL A 23 4.75 1.98 7.37
CA VAL A 23 4.42 2.47 8.70
C VAL A 23 5.35 3.61 9.10
N THR A 24 4.82 4.62 9.79
CA THR A 24 5.62 5.77 10.23
C THR A 24 5.44 6.01 11.73
N ARG A 25 6.56 6.03 12.47
CA ARG A 25 6.61 6.47 13.86
C ARG A 25 7.18 7.89 13.94
N THR A 26 6.48 8.76 14.66
CA THR A 26 6.88 10.14 14.94
C THR A 26 7.05 10.32 16.44
N PRO A 27 7.57 11.46 16.94
CA PRO A 27 7.60 11.76 18.37
C PRO A 27 6.21 11.70 19.04
N PHE A 28 5.14 11.91 18.28
CA PHE A 28 3.76 11.81 18.79
C PHE A 28 3.26 10.37 18.93
N GLY A 29 3.88 9.42 18.21
CA GLY A 29 3.51 8.00 18.18
C GLY A 29 3.55 7.41 16.77
N TRP A 30 3.07 6.16 16.64
CA TRP A 30 2.79 5.50 15.37
C TRP A 30 1.61 6.17 14.67
N LYS A 31 1.81 6.59 13.44
CA LYS A 31 0.83 7.30 12.63
C LYS A 31 -0.05 6.30 11.89
N GLY A 32 -1.35 6.30 12.18
CA GLY A 32 -2.34 5.45 11.51
C GLY A 32 -3.52 6.25 10.95
N PRO A 33 -4.31 5.69 10.03
CA PRO A 33 -4.23 4.31 9.52
C PRO A 33 -3.14 4.06 8.46
N CYS A 34 -2.71 5.12 7.76
CA CYS A 34 -1.56 5.09 6.87
C CYS A 34 -0.77 6.38 7.07
N TYR A 35 0.50 6.40 6.64
CA TYR A 35 1.37 7.55 6.86
C TYR A 35 0.89 8.82 6.14
N LEU A 36 0.04 8.71 5.11
CA LEU A 36 -0.57 9.85 4.42
C LEU A 36 -1.74 10.43 5.21
N ILE A 37 -2.75 9.60 5.53
CA ILE A 37 -3.96 10.06 6.22
C ILE A 37 -3.66 10.50 7.65
N GLY A 38 -2.92 9.70 8.41
CA GLY A 38 -2.42 10.10 9.72
C GLY A 38 -3.45 10.60 10.72
N ALA A 39 -4.68 10.11 10.66
CA ALA A 39 -5.79 10.58 11.47
C ALA A 39 -5.57 10.36 12.97
N LYS A 40 -4.76 9.37 13.37
CA LYS A 40 -4.51 9.04 14.77
C LYS A 40 -3.05 8.69 15.01
N TYR A 41 -2.59 9.01 16.22
CA TYR A 41 -1.30 8.56 16.74
C TYR A 41 -1.52 7.53 17.85
N PHE A 42 -0.75 6.45 17.81
CA PHE A 42 -0.78 5.37 18.79
C PHE A 42 0.56 5.31 19.51
N LYS A 43 0.56 5.08 20.83
CA LYS A 43 1.79 5.19 21.63
C LYS A 43 2.66 3.95 21.47
N THR A 44 2.04 2.78 21.47
CA THR A 44 2.70 1.49 21.30
C THR A 44 2.42 0.89 19.92
N TRP A 45 3.25 -0.09 19.54
CA TRP A 45 3.07 -0.81 18.28
C TRP A 45 1.81 -1.66 18.31
N GLU A 46 1.50 -2.26 19.45
CA GLU A 46 0.35 -3.12 19.67
C GLU A 46 -0.96 -2.33 19.51
N GLU A 47 -1.03 -1.14 20.10
CA GLU A 47 -2.17 -0.22 19.94
C GLU A 47 -2.37 0.20 18.48
N PHE A 48 -1.29 0.46 17.75
CA PHE A 48 -1.34 0.80 16.34
C PHE A 48 -1.86 -0.37 15.50
N TRP A 49 -1.29 -1.56 15.70
CA TRP A 49 -1.60 -2.71 14.88
C TRP A 49 -3.02 -3.26 15.15
N GLN A 50 -3.46 -3.24 16.39
CA GLN A 50 -4.78 -3.77 16.77
C GLN A 50 -5.87 -2.69 16.74
N GLY A 51 -5.51 -1.41 16.86
CA GLY A 51 -6.45 -0.30 16.92
C GLY A 51 -6.83 0.31 15.57
N VAL A 52 -6.26 -0.18 14.46
CA VAL A 52 -6.59 0.24 13.10
C VAL A 52 -7.39 -0.87 12.41
N ASP A 53 -8.53 -0.51 11.83
CA ASP A 53 -9.34 -1.42 11.01
C ASP A 53 -8.72 -1.59 9.61
N TRP A 54 -7.75 -2.49 9.51
CA TRP A 54 -7.01 -2.71 8.27
C TRP A 54 -7.91 -3.09 7.09
N GLU A 55 -8.93 -3.92 7.32
CA GLU A 55 -9.82 -4.38 6.25
C GLU A 55 -10.59 -3.20 5.63
N TYR A 56 -11.08 -2.27 6.45
CA TYR A 56 -11.70 -1.03 5.95
C TYR A 56 -10.72 -0.20 5.13
N TRP A 57 -9.47 -0.04 5.59
CA TRP A 57 -8.47 0.79 4.91
C TRP A 57 -7.92 0.14 3.62
N GLU A 58 -7.89 -1.18 3.53
CA GLU A 58 -7.50 -1.91 2.31
C GLU A 58 -8.50 -1.70 1.16
N LYS A 59 -9.80 -1.56 1.48
CA LYS A 59 -10.89 -1.37 0.50
C LYS A 59 -10.92 0.02 -0.17
N ARG A 60 -10.25 1.02 0.42
CA ARG A 60 -10.21 2.42 -0.07
C ARG A 60 -11.58 3.10 -0.20
N GLU A 61 -12.58 2.65 0.55
CA GLU A 61 -13.92 3.25 0.54
C GLU A 61 -13.97 4.61 1.27
N ASP A 62 -12.99 4.89 2.15
CA ASP A 62 -12.91 6.17 2.86
C ASP A 62 -12.73 7.35 1.88
N PRO A 63 -13.49 8.45 2.01
CA PRO A 63 -13.38 9.62 1.12
C PRO A 63 -11.96 10.18 1.03
N ARG A 64 -11.14 10.02 2.07
CA ARG A 64 -9.73 10.48 2.09
C ARG A 64 -8.82 9.62 1.19
N CYS A 65 -9.24 8.41 0.83
CA CYS A 65 -8.51 7.50 -0.04
C CYS A 65 -8.72 7.77 -1.54
N GLN A 66 -9.77 8.50 -1.92
CA GLN A 66 -10.17 8.67 -3.32
C GLN A 66 -9.11 9.38 -4.18
N ASN A 67 -8.41 10.36 -3.62
CA ASN A 67 -7.39 11.15 -4.33
C ASN A 67 -5.96 10.83 -3.90
N CYS A 68 -5.76 9.72 -3.19
CA CYS A 68 -4.47 9.42 -2.59
C CYS A 68 -3.37 9.27 -3.67
N LEU A 69 -3.72 8.76 -4.87
CA LEU A 69 -2.87 8.44 -6.05
C LEU A 69 -1.57 7.66 -5.75
N MET A 70 -1.34 7.39 -4.47
CA MET A 70 -0.17 6.82 -3.86
C MET A 70 -0.73 5.76 -2.95
N HIS A 71 -0.74 4.52 -3.43
CA HIS A 71 -0.93 3.41 -2.54
C HIS A 71 0.18 3.48 -1.49
N SER A 72 -0.19 3.84 -0.25
CA SER A 72 0.68 3.60 0.89
C SER A 72 0.97 2.09 0.83
N GLY A 73 2.19 1.70 0.47
CA GLY A 73 2.52 0.30 0.17
C GLY A 73 2.20 -0.18 -1.26
N PHE A 74 2.37 0.64 -2.31
CA PHE A 74 2.31 0.16 -3.71
C PHE A 74 3.14 -1.11 -3.92
N GLU A 75 4.40 -1.10 -3.47
CA GLU A 75 5.29 -2.26 -3.61
C GLU A 75 4.75 -3.50 -2.91
N ALA A 76 4.23 -3.34 -1.68
CA ALA A 76 3.58 -4.43 -0.95
C ALA A 76 2.30 -4.92 -1.65
N SER A 77 1.55 -4.01 -2.27
CA SER A 77 0.32 -4.33 -3.01
C SER A 77 0.63 -5.16 -4.26
N VAL A 78 1.68 -4.78 -5.01
CA VAL A 78 2.19 -5.55 -6.15
C VAL A 78 2.68 -6.92 -5.68
N MET A 79 3.50 -6.99 -4.64
CA MET A 79 4.05 -8.26 -4.15
C MET A 79 2.97 -9.22 -3.64
N ARG A 80 1.85 -8.73 -3.12
CA ARG A 80 0.71 -9.58 -2.75
C ARG A 80 0.01 -10.18 -3.97
N LYS A 81 -0.05 -9.43 -5.09
CA LYS A 81 -0.73 -9.85 -6.32
C LYS A 81 0.16 -10.58 -7.32
N LEU A 82 1.46 -10.35 -7.27
CA LEU A 82 2.42 -10.90 -8.22
C LEU A 82 2.38 -12.44 -8.29
N PRO A 83 2.32 -13.20 -7.16
CA PRO A 83 2.25 -14.66 -7.20
C PRO A 83 0.96 -15.21 -7.80
N GLU A 84 -0.12 -14.42 -7.86
CA GLU A 84 -1.42 -14.85 -8.42
C GLU A 84 -1.38 -14.93 -9.96
N SER A 85 -0.37 -14.33 -10.61
CA SER A 85 -0.28 -14.20 -12.07
C SER A 85 1.09 -14.68 -12.59
N PRO A 86 1.19 -15.91 -13.15
CA PRO A 86 2.42 -16.41 -13.75
C PRO A 86 2.92 -15.53 -14.91
N LYS A 87 1.99 -14.87 -15.63
CA LYS A 87 2.32 -13.90 -16.68
C LYS A 87 3.04 -12.69 -16.09
N ASP A 88 2.53 -12.12 -15.00
CA ASP A 88 3.12 -10.95 -14.38
C ASP A 88 4.49 -11.28 -13.75
N MET A 89 4.63 -12.47 -13.17
CA MET A 89 5.92 -13.00 -12.72
C MET A 89 6.94 -13.04 -13.85
N TRP A 90 6.55 -13.52 -15.04
CA TRP A 90 7.45 -13.56 -16.19
C TRP A 90 7.83 -12.17 -16.70
N VAL A 91 6.85 -11.24 -16.76
CA VAL A 91 7.12 -9.83 -17.13
C VAL A 91 8.12 -9.20 -16.17
N MET A 92 7.96 -9.40 -14.86
CA MET A 92 8.90 -8.89 -13.85
C MET A 92 10.27 -9.54 -13.95
N ALA A 93 10.35 -10.86 -14.11
CA ALA A 93 11.61 -11.55 -14.29
C ALA A 93 12.34 -11.03 -15.53
N LYS A 94 11.65 -10.93 -16.68
CA LYS A 94 12.22 -10.37 -17.90
C LYS A 94 12.72 -8.94 -17.68
N TRP A 95 11.97 -8.10 -16.98
CA TRP A 95 12.38 -6.74 -16.66
C TRP A 95 13.62 -6.67 -15.75
N MET A 96 13.73 -7.58 -14.77
CA MET A 96 14.88 -7.63 -13.86
C MET A 96 16.18 -8.08 -14.54
N PHE A 97 16.08 -8.86 -15.62
CA PHE A 97 17.22 -9.36 -16.39
C PHE A 97 17.42 -8.63 -17.73
N SER A 98 16.67 -7.55 -17.98
CA SER A 98 16.81 -6.70 -19.17
C SER A 98 17.74 -5.52 -18.96
#